data_AF-A0A7V9N521-F1
#
_entry.id   AF-A0A7V9N521-F1
#
_cell.length_a   1.000
_cell.length_b   1.000
_cell.length_c   1.000
_cell.angle_alpha   90.00
_cell.angle_beta   90.00
_cell.angle_gamma   90.00
#
_symmetry.space_group_name_H-M   'P 1'
#
loop_
_entity.id
_entity.type
_entity.pdbx_description
1 polymer ?
#
loop_
_entity_poly.entity_id
_entity_poly.type
_entity_poly.pdbx_seq_one_letter_code
_entity_poly.pdbx_strand_id
1 'polypeptide(L)'
;MTEEPIVAEPETTGNRPPPRPAAALDDVLEMVWPETGLQTGCRVSARPKDTLGEDDVVELDIDFVKLSLSPLEFIQLASFLRMSIDGLLDRHPGLQRAVVNAFDIKD
;
A
#
# COMPACT_ATOMS: atom_id res chain seq x y z
N MET A 1 52.59 -6.92 -1.46
CA MET A 1 51.43 -6.04 -1.22
C MET A 1 50.99 -5.55 -2.58
N THR A 2 50.02 -6.23 -3.17
CA THR A 2 49.38 -5.86 -4.44
C THR A 2 47.91 -5.78 -4.11
N GLU A 3 47.42 -4.55 -3.96
CA GLU A 3 46.00 -4.25 -3.80
C GLU A 3 45.35 -4.38 -5.18
N GLU A 4 44.70 -5.51 -5.42
CA GLU A 4 43.78 -5.66 -6.54
C GLU A 4 42.54 -4.81 -6.27
N PRO A 5 42.07 -3.99 -7.23
CA PRO A 5 40.90 -3.17 -7.04
C PRO A 5 39.66 -4.07 -6.96
N ILE A 6 38.83 -3.86 -5.94
CA ILE A 6 37.52 -4.51 -5.80
C ILE A 6 36.65 -4.00 -6.95
N VAL A 7 36.56 -4.78 -8.02
CA VAL A 7 35.54 -4.62 -9.06
C VAL A 7 34.22 -5.02 -8.42
N ALA A 8 33.33 -4.07 -8.20
CA ALA A 8 31.95 -4.35 -7.84
C ALA A 8 31.32 -5.14 -9.00
N GLU A 9 31.07 -6.42 -8.78
CA GLU A 9 30.25 -7.23 -9.67
C GLU A 9 28.88 -6.55 -9.78
N PRO A 10 28.36 -6.27 -10.99
CA PRO A 10 27.03 -5.70 -11.11
C PRO A 10 26.04 -6.68 -10.49
N GLU A 11 25.31 -6.21 -9.48
CA GLU A 11 24.24 -6.97 -8.84
C GLU A 11 23.37 -7.55 -9.97
N THR A 12 23.44 -8.86 -10.14
CA THR A 12 22.57 -9.57 -11.06
C THR A 12 21.15 -9.24 -10.63
N THR A 13 20.49 -8.37 -11.38
CA THR A 13 19.13 -7.91 -11.16
C THR A 13 18.21 -9.09 -11.45
N GLY A 14 18.23 -10.06 -10.55
CA GLY A 14 17.56 -11.34 -10.68
C GLY A 14 16.07 -11.15 -10.44
N ASN A 15 15.32 -11.10 -11.54
CA ASN A 15 13.95 -11.58 -11.59
C ASN A 15 12.86 -10.74 -10.88
N ARG A 16 12.99 -9.40 -10.82
CA ARG A 16 11.79 -8.59 -10.54
C ARG A 16 10.85 -8.75 -11.75
N PRO A 17 9.62 -9.28 -11.58
CA PRO A 17 8.65 -9.29 -12.68
C PRO A 17 8.49 -7.86 -13.21
N PRO A 18 8.27 -7.67 -14.52
CA PRO A 18 8.15 -6.34 -15.09
C PRO A 18 7.07 -5.56 -14.33
N PRO A 19 7.30 -4.26 -14.04
CA PRO A 19 6.34 -3.44 -13.31
C PRO A 19 4.99 -3.52 -14.02
N ARG A 20 3.94 -3.81 -13.25
CA ARG A 20 2.60 -3.95 -13.81
C ARG A 20 2.19 -2.63 -14.46
N PRO A 21 1.44 -2.68 -15.58
CA PRO A 21 0.96 -1.47 -16.22
C PRO A 21 0.12 -0.66 -15.24
N ALA A 22 0.27 0.68 -15.32
CA ALA A 22 -0.48 1.61 -14.49
C ALA A 22 -1.98 1.35 -14.68
N ALA A 23 -2.67 1.06 -13.57
CA ALA A 23 -4.12 0.93 -13.57
C ALA A 23 -4.77 2.31 -13.43
N ALA A 24 -5.97 2.46 -13.98
CA ALA A 24 -6.84 3.58 -13.60
C ALA A 24 -7.12 3.52 -12.09
N LEU A 25 -7.47 4.64 -11.47
CA LEU A 25 -7.86 4.68 -10.07
C LEU A 25 -9.39 4.63 -9.95
N ASP A 26 -9.89 3.76 -9.10
CA ASP A 26 -11.29 3.70 -8.69
C ASP A 26 -11.45 4.27 -7.28
N ASP A 27 -12.50 5.06 -7.10
CA ASP A 27 -12.94 5.49 -5.77
C ASP A 27 -13.42 4.24 -4.99
N VAL A 28 -12.79 3.97 -3.85
CA VAL A 28 -13.07 2.76 -3.06
C VAL A 28 -14.18 3.02 -2.06
N LEU A 29 -14.03 4.06 -1.22
CA LEU A 29 -15.02 4.58 -0.27
C LEU A 29 -14.37 5.67 0.62
N GLU A 30 -15.19 6.36 1.42
CA GLU A 30 -14.74 7.24 2.51
C GLU A 30 -14.17 6.42 3.68
N MET A 31 -12.94 6.72 4.06
CA MET A 31 -12.34 6.19 5.29
C MET A 31 -12.71 7.07 6.47
N VAL A 32 -12.91 6.48 7.64
CA VAL A 32 -13.29 7.22 8.85
C VAL A 32 -12.16 7.21 9.87
N TRP A 33 -11.78 8.40 10.31
CA TRP A 33 -10.89 8.61 11.46
C TRP A 33 -11.69 8.42 12.76
N PRO A 34 -11.32 7.51 13.66
CA PRO A 34 -12.13 7.25 14.85
C PRO A 34 -12.10 8.40 15.87
N GLU A 35 -10.99 9.14 15.98
CA GLU A 35 -10.86 10.22 16.96
C GLU A 35 -11.63 11.49 16.57
N THR A 36 -11.72 11.78 15.27
CA THR A 36 -12.29 13.04 14.75
C THR A 36 -13.59 12.84 13.98
N GLY A 37 -13.91 11.60 13.59
CA GLY A 37 -15.00 11.30 12.66
C GLY A 37 -14.76 11.81 11.24
N LEU A 38 -13.54 12.28 10.93
CA LEU A 38 -13.21 12.84 9.63
C LEU A 38 -13.33 11.75 8.55
N GLN A 39 -14.05 12.08 7.48
CA GLN A 39 -14.17 11.23 6.30
C GLN A 39 -13.11 11.65 5.28
N THR A 40 -12.25 10.72 4.91
CA THR A 40 -11.16 10.97 3.94
C THR A 40 -11.35 10.13 2.69
N GLY A 41 -11.16 10.75 1.53
CA GLY A 41 -11.32 10.08 0.24
C GLY A 41 -10.18 9.10 -0.02
N CYS A 42 -10.51 7.89 -0.47
CA CYS A 42 -9.53 6.89 -0.85
C CYS A 42 -9.80 6.37 -2.27
N ARG A 43 -8.74 6.34 -3.07
CA ARG A 43 -8.74 5.76 -4.41
C ARG A 43 -7.75 4.63 -4.47
N VAL A 44 -8.08 3.56 -5.16
CA VAL A 44 -7.18 2.43 -5.39
C VAL A 44 -7.05 2.13 -6.86
N SER A 45 -5.91 1.58 -7.24
CA SER A 45 -5.72 0.97 -8.55
C SER A 45 -6.87 0.01 -8.86
N ALA A 46 -7.61 0.32 -9.94
CA ALA A 46 -8.70 -0.45 -10.48
C ALA A 46 -8.18 -1.81 -10.95
N ARG A 47 -8.21 -2.76 -10.03
CA ARG A 47 -7.79 -4.14 -10.23
C ARG A 47 -8.98 -5.08 -10.00
N PRO A 48 -9.01 -6.23 -10.68
CA PRO A 48 -9.91 -7.31 -10.30
C PRO A 48 -9.79 -7.66 -8.81
N LYS A 49 -10.88 -8.19 -8.24
CA LYS A 49 -10.91 -8.66 -6.84
C LYS A 49 -9.69 -9.51 -6.51
N ASP A 50 -9.08 -9.24 -5.36
CA ASP A 50 -7.90 -9.96 -4.84
C ASP A 50 -6.65 -9.97 -5.76
N THR A 51 -6.57 -9.05 -6.72
CA THR A 51 -5.37 -8.90 -7.58
C THR A 51 -4.58 -7.62 -7.31
N LEU A 52 -4.91 -6.92 -6.22
CA LEU A 52 -4.13 -5.79 -5.74
C LEU A 52 -2.80 -6.30 -5.18
N GLY A 53 -1.70 -5.79 -5.74
CA GLY A 53 -0.34 -6.21 -5.42
C GLY A 53 0.54 -5.04 -5.02
N GLU A 54 1.77 -5.33 -4.63
CA GLU A 54 2.68 -4.34 -4.02
C GLU A 54 3.02 -3.15 -4.93
N ASP A 55 3.08 -3.36 -6.25
CA ASP A 55 3.34 -2.27 -7.21
C ASP A 55 2.10 -1.42 -7.57
N ASP A 56 0.93 -1.71 -6.97
CA ASP A 56 -0.27 -0.88 -7.19
C ASP A 56 -0.23 0.36 -6.31
N VAL A 57 -1.05 1.34 -6.68
CA VAL A 57 -1.16 2.61 -5.95
C VAL A 57 -2.51 2.70 -5.26
N VAL A 58 -2.46 3.12 -4.00
CA VAL A 58 -3.57 3.64 -3.21
C VAL A 58 -3.31 5.12 -3.01
N GLU A 59 -4.26 5.97 -3.41
CA GLU A 59 -4.24 7.38 -3.07
C GLU A 59 -5.14 7.66 -1.87
N LEU A 60 -4.58 8.37 -0.90
CA LEU A 60 -5.29 8.85 0.28
C LEU A 60 -5.32 10.38 0.24
N ASP A 61 -6.53 10.94 0.28
CA ASP A 61 -6.77 12.39 0.26
C ASP A 61 -7.25 12.85 1.64
N ILE A 62 -6.40 13.60 2.34
CA ILE A 62 -6.64 14.17 3.67
C ILE A 62 -6.54 15.69 3.56
N ASP A 63 -7.69 16.36 3.48
CA ASP A 63 -7.82 17.81 3.33
C ASP A 63 -6.95 18.42 2.21
N PHE A 64 -5.72 18.83 2.55
CA PHE A 64 -4.75 19.49 1.66
C PHE A 64 -3.58 18.58 1.26
N VAL A 65 -3.55 17.33 1.75
CA VAL A 65 -2.48 16.36 1.51
C VAL A 65 -3.02 15.18 0.71
N LYS A 66 -2.35 14.89 -0.41
CA LYS A 66 -2.55 13.67 -1.19
C LYS A 66 -1.33 12.77 -1.03
N LEU A 67 -1.54 11.56 -0.54
CA LEU A 67 -0.50 10.55 -0.39
C LEU A 67 -0.71 9.47 -1.44
N SER A 68 0.34 9.13 -2.17
CA SER A 68 0.36 7.95 -3.05
C SER A 68 1.18 6.86 -2.36
N LEU A 69 0.52 5.77 -1.99
CA LEU A 69 1.06 4.70 -1.17
C LEU A 69 0.89 3.35 -1.87
N SER A 70 1.78 2.40 -1.60
CA SER A 70 1.49 1.00 -1.91
C SER A 70 0.38 0.46 -0.99
N PRO A 71 -0.30 -0.65 -1.35
CA PRO A 71 -1.34 -1.22 -0.51
C PRO A 71 -0.87 -1.58 0.91
N LEU A 72 0.38 -2.01 1.05
CA LEU A 72 0.95 -2.35 2.35
C LEU A 72 1.22 -1.11 3.20
N GLU A 73 1.85 -0.08 2.63
CA GLU A 73 2.11 1.19 3.33
C GLU A 73 0.81 1.85 3.76
N PHE A 74 -0.22 1.78 2.90
CA PHE A 74 -1.55 2.25 3.23
C PHE A 74 -2.15 1.49 4.43
N ILE A 75 -2.07 0.16 4.45
CA ILE A 75 -2.58 -0.66 5.57
C ILE A 75 -1.83 -0.34 6.87
N GLN A 76 -0.52 -0.16 6.80
CA GLN A 76 0.31 0.23 7.95
C GLN A 76 -0.08 1.63 8.45
N LEU A 77 -0.23 2.61 7.56
CA LEU A 77 -0.68 3.96 7.93
C LEU A 77 -2.07 3.93 8.56
N ALA A 78 -3.00 3.17 7.97
CA ALA A 78 -4.34 3.00 8.51
C ALA A 78 -4.32 2.36 9.91
N SER A 79 -3.44 1.38 10.14
CA SER A 79 -3.27 0.78 11.48
C SER A 79 -2.74 1.78 12.51
N PHE A 80 -1.76 2.61 12.12
CA PHE A 80 -1.17 3.62 12.98
C PHE A 80 -2.19 4.72 13.35
N LEU A 81 -2.96 5.17 12.37
CA LEU A 81 -4.02 6.16 12.55
C LEU A 81 -5.33 5.55 13.08
N ARG A 82 -5.35 4.24 13.38
CA ARG A 82 -6.53 3.46 13.79
C ARG A 82 -7.74 3.63 12.85
N MET A 83 -7.51 3.95 11.60
CA MET A 83 -8.55 4.19 10.61
C MET A 83 -9.22 2.90 10.19
N SER A 84 -10.53 2.97 9.94
CA SER A 84 -11.28 1.85 9.37
C SER A 84 -11.08 1.76 7.86
N ILE A 85 -10.78 0.56 7.36
CA ILE A 85 -10.46 0.29 5.93
C ILE A 85 -11.38 -0.79 5.33
N ASP A 86 -12.61 -0.88 5.84
CA ASP A 86 -13.58 -1.92 5.45
C ASP A 86 -13.85 -1.94 3.95
N GLY A 87 -13.98 -0.76 3.32
CA GLY A 87 -14.20 -0.65 1.87
C GLY A 87 -13.07 -1.25 1.02
N LEU A 88 -11.81 -1.17 1.49
CA LEU A 88 -10.69 -1.81 0.82
C LEU A 88 -10.77 -3.33 0.97
N LEU A 89 -11.13 -3.82 2.15
CA LEU A 89 -11.25 -5.25 2.44
C LEU A 89 -12.44 -5.91 1.75
N ASP A 90 -13.55 -5.20 1.57
CA ASP A 90 -14.71 -5.69 0.82
C ASP A 90 -14.34 -6.00 -0.63
N ARG A 91 -13.51 -5.15 -1.22
CA ARG A 91 -13.06 -5.28 -2.62
C ARG A 91 -11.87 -6.23 -2.78
N HIS A 92 -11.00 -6.30 -1.78
CA HIS A 92 -9.78 -7.12 -1.79
C HIS A 92 -9.59 -7.88 -0.46
N PRO A 93 -10.45 -8.88 -0.15
CA PRO A 93 -10.35 -9.66 1.08
C PRO A 93 -9.02 -10.40 1.25
N GLY A 94 -8.27 -10.65 0.17
CA GLY A 94 -6.93 -11.22 0.21
C GLY A 94 -5.92 -10.41 1.03
N LEU A 95 -6.19 -9.12 1.25
CA LEU A 95 -5.37 -8.23 2.08
C LEU A 95 -5.62 -8.40 3.59
N GLN A 96 -6.64 -9.16 4.00
CA GLN A 96 -7.02 -9.33 5.40
C GLN A 96 -5.87 -9.81 6.28
N ARG A 97 -4.99 -10.67 5.76
CA ARG A 97 -3.80 -11.13 6.51
C ARG A 97 -2.79 -10.00 6.75
N ALA A 98 -2.58 -9.13 5.77
CA ALA A 98 -1.71 -7.97 5.92
C ALA A 98 -2.28 -6.98 6.94
N VAL A 99 -3.60 -6.78 6.93
CA VAL A 99 -4.31 -5.97 7.93
C VAL A 99 -4.16 -6.55 9.33
N VAL A 100 -4.45 -7.84 9.52
CA VAL A 100 -4.27 -8.49 10.82
C VAL A 100 -2.84 -8.32 11.31
N ASN A 101 -1.84 -8.56 10.47
CA ASN A 101 -0.43 -8.40 10.87
C ASN A 101 -0.07 -6.94 11.23
N ALA A 102 -0.61 -5.95 10.51
CA ALA A 102 -0.34 -4.54 10.77
C ALA A 102 -1.03 -4.03 12.05
N PHE A 103 -2.25 -4.52 12.33
CA PHE A 103 -3.02 -4.16 13.52
C PHE A 103 -2.66 -5.02 14.76
N ASP A 104 -1.99 -6.16 14.59
CA ASP A 104 -1.49 -7.04 15.68
C ASP A 104 -0.09 -6.64 16.18
N ILE A 105 0.42 -5.47 15.78
CA ILE A 105 1.61 -4.89 16.40
C ILE A 105 1.25 -4.49 17.83
N LYS A 106 1.51 -5.40 18.76
CA LYS A 106 1.43 -5.17 20.21
C LYS A 106 2.27 -3.96 20.62
N ASP A 107 1.65 -3.11 21.44
CA ASP A 107 2.31 -2.16 22.36
C ASP A 107 3.55 -2.77 23.03
#